data_AF-A0A2I2Y464-F1
#
_entry.id   AF-A0A2I2Y464-F1
#
_cell.length_a   1.000
_cell.length_b   1.000
_cell.length_c   1.000
_cell.angle_alpha   90.00
_cell.angle_beta   90.00
_cell.angle_gamma   90.00
#
_symmetry.space_group_name_H-M   'P 1'
#
loop_
_entity.id
_entity.type
_entity.pdbx_description
1 polymer ?
#
loop_
_entity_poly.entity_id
_entity_poly.type
_entity_poly.pdbx_seq_one_letter_code
_entity_poly.pdbx_strand_id
1 'polypeptide(L)'
;MFLNRFNVTYTEKLHSAEKFCPNGSKEIVFPDGTVKHLKDGQEETLFPDGTIVRVERNGDKTIVLSNGQKEIHTAQFKRREYPDGTVKTVYCSGCQETKYASGRVKIKDEAGNVILDEKMSPQHAASHGKCQLQIFAKTDKN
;
A
#
# COMPACT_ATOMS: atom_id res chain seq x y z
N MET A 1 -28.97 -2.33 32.35
CA MET A 1 -27.63 -1.99 31.83
C MET A 1 -27.37 -2.85 30.60
N PHE A 2 -27.08 -2.22 29.46
CA PHE A 2 -27.06 -2.83 28.13
C PHE A 2 -26.01 -3.96 28.03
N LEU A 3 -26.44 -5.20 27.75
CA LEU A 3 -25.52 -6.23 27.26
C LEU A 3 -25.14 -5.86 25.83
N ASN A 4 -23.86 -5.54 25.61
CA ASN A 4 -23.28 -5.50 24.28
C ASN A 4 -23.35 -6.90 23.66
N ARG A 5 -24.38 -7.15 22.84
CA ARG A 5 -24.53 -8.35 22.00
C ARG A 5 -23.45 -8.35 20.91
N PHE A 6 -22.27 -8.86 21.23
CA PHE A 6 -21.39 -9.42 20.21
C PHE A 6 -21.61 -10.93 20.21
N ASN A 7 -22.06 -11.48 19.08
CA ASN A 7 -22.12 -12.93 18.93
C ASN A 7 -20.73 -13.42 18.57
N VAL A 8 -20.19 -14.33 19.37
CA VAL A 8 -18.90 -15.01 19.11
C VAL A 8 -19.21 -16.42 18.64
N THR A 9 -18.74 -16.78 17.44
CA THR A 9 -18.87 -18.13 16.89
C THR A 9 -17.48 -18.73 16.68
N TYR A 10 -17.29 -19.98 17.09
CA TYR A 10 -16.04 -20.70 16.91
C TYR A 10 -16.10 -21.55 15.63
N THR A 11 -15.16 -21.36 14.71
CA THR A 11 -15.09 -22.12 13.45
C THR A 11 -14.08 -23.27 13.59
N GLU A 12 -14.58 -24.50 13.82
CA GLU A 12 -13.76 -25.71 14.03
C GLU A 12 -12.81 -26.03 12.85
N LYS A 13 -13.15 -25.59 11.63
CA LYS A 13 -12.31 -25.78 10.44
C LYS A 13 -10.99 -25.00 10.45
N LEU A 14 -10.86 -23.97 11.30
CA LEU A 14 -9.68 -23.09 11.37
C LEU A 14 -9.21 -22.82 12.82
N HIS A 15 -9.87 -23.41 13.82
CA HIS A 15 -9.69 -23.07 15.25
C HIS A 15 -9.74 -21.55 15.52
N SER A 16 -10.51 -20.80 14.74
CA SER A 16 -10.61 -19.34 14.85
C SER A 16 -11.82 -18.91 15.66
N ALA A 17 -11.69 -17.81 16.38
CA ALA A 17 -12.80 -17.12 17.04
C ALA A 17 -13.30 -15.97 16.15
N GLU A 18 -14.58 -16.01 15.77
CA GLU A 18 -15.22 -14.98 14.97
C GLU A 18 -16.15 -14.12 15.83
N LYS A 19 -16.02 -12.81 15.75
CA LYS A 19 -16.87 -11.84 16.45
C LYS A 19 -17.61 -10.98 15.43
N PHE A 20 -18.93 -10.95 15.54
CA PHE A 20 -19.79 -10.13 14.70
C PHE A 20 -20.30 -8.90 15.47
N CYS A 21 -20.07 -7.72 14.90
CA CYS A 21 -20.53 -6.46 15.45
C CYS A 21 -21.87 -6.03 14.82
N PRO A 22 -22.78 -5.39 15.57
CA PRO A 22 -24.06 -4.90 15.04
C PRO A 22 -23.93 -3.90 13.88
N ASN A 23 -22.79 -3.22 13.78
CA ASN A 23 -22.46 -2.28 12.70
C ASN A 23 -22.03 -2.98 11.39
N GLY A 24 -22.11 -4.31 11.31
CA GLY A 24 -21.73 -5.09 10.13
C GLY A 24 -20.24 -5.44 10.04
N SER A 25 -19.39 -5.00 10.97
CA SER A 25 -17.99 -5.42 10.99
C SER A 25 -17.83 -6.83 11.55
N LYS A 26 -16.87 -7.59 11.01
CA LYS A 26 -16.48 -8.91 11.47
C LYS A 26 -15.02 -8.89 11.91
N GLU A 27 -14.72 -9.51 13.04
CA GLU A 27 -13.35 -9.74 13.51
C GLU A 27 -13.12 -11.25 13.60
N ILE A 28 -11.95 -11.72 13.17
CA ILE A 28 -11.54 -13.12 13.19
C ILE A 28 -10.17 -13.19 13.85
N VAL A 29 -10.08 -13.92 14.95
CA VAL A 29 -8.81 -14.17 15.66
C VAL A 29 -8.38 -15.61 15.39
N PHE A 30 -7.18 -15.77 14.84
CA PHE A 30 -6.58 -17.06 14.54
C PHE A 30 -5.70 -17.54 15.70
N PRO A 31 -5.49 -18.86 15.86
CA PRO A 31 -4.64 -19.42 16.93
C PRO A 31 -3.20 -18.92 16.92
N ASP A 32 -2.68 -18.57 15.74
CA ASP A 32 -1.33 -18.04 15.57
C ASP A 32 -1.19 -16.59 16.07
N GLY A 33 -2.28 -15.95 16.50
CA GLY A 33 -2.32 -14.56 16.92
C GLY A 33 -2.64 -13.56 15.81
N THR A 34 -2.85 -14.04 14.57
CA THR A 34 -3.31 -13.18 13.47
C THR A 34 -4.74 -12.71 13.75
N VAL A 35 -5.00 -11.42 13.53
CA VAL A 35 -6.34 -10.83 13.65
C VAL A 35 -6.77 -10.28 12.30
N LYS A 36 -7.96 -10.66 11.83
CA LYS A 36 -8.55 -10.11 10.60
C LYS A 36 -9.82 -9.32 10.92
N HIS A 37 -9.89 -8.09 10.43
CA HIS A 37 -11.07 -7.23 10.47
C HIS A 37 -11.65 -7.10 9.06
N LEU A 38 -12.95 -7.36 8.92
CA LEU A 38 -13.68 -7.14 7.68
C LEU A 38 -14.77 -6.11 7.96
N LYS A 39 -14.81 -5.05 7.15
CA LYS A 39 -15.82 -4.00 7.26
C LYS A 39 -16.07 -3.36 5.90
N ASP A 40 -17.32 -3.26 5.48
CA ASP A 40 -17.71 -2.55 4.26
C ASP A 40 -16.93 -2.98 2.98
N GLY A 41 -16.55 -4.26 2.89
CA GLY A 41 -15.75 -4.79 1.77
C GLY A 41 -14.26 -4.40 1.80
N GLN A 42 -13.80 -3.78 2.88
CA GLN A 42 -12.38 -3.64 3.21
C GLN A 42 -11.97 -4.76 4.16
N GLU A 43 -10.71 -5.19 4.06
CA GLU A 43 -10.10 -6.17 4.94
C GLU A 43 -8.82 -5.60 5.54
N GLU A 44 -8.66 -5.72 6.85
CA GLU A 44 -7.40 -5.45 7.56
C GLU A 44 -6.94 -6.73 8.25
N THR A 45 -5.66 -7.06 8.16
CA THR A 45 -5.04 -8.21 8.82
C THR A 45 -3.83 -7.74 9.61
N LEU A 46 -3.82 -8.03 10.91
CA LEU A 46 -2.75 -7.77 11.84
C LEU A 46 -2.03 -9.09 12.11
N PHE A 47 -0.75 -9.17 11.76
CA PHE A 47 0.07 -10.34 12.02
C PHE A 47 0.83 -10.19 13.35
N PRO A 48 1.17 -11.31 14.02
CA PRO A 48 1.91 -11.30 15.29
C PRO A 48 3.27 -10.62 15.23
N ASP A 49 3.91 -10.63 14.06
CA ASP A 49 5.20 -9.97 13.81
C ASP A 49 5.10 -8.43 13.72
N GLY A 50 3.88 -7.88 13.79
CA GLY A 50 3.59 -6.46 13.64
C GLY A 50 3.29 -6.03 12.20
N THR A 51 3.30 -6.95 11.24
CA THR A 51 2.91 -6.65 9.86
C THR A 51 1.41 -6.36 9.78
N ILE A 52 1.04 -5.30 9.06
CA ILE A 52 -0.36 -4.91 8.83
C ILE A 52 -0.64 -4.99 7.34
N VAL A 53 -1.67 -5.72 6.94
CA VAL A 53 -2.12 -5.81 5.54
C VAL A 53 -3.53 -5.24 5.46
N ARG A 54 -3.74 -4.26 4.58
CA ARG A 54 -5.04 -3.69 4.25
C ARG A 54 -5.37 -3.97 2.79
N VAL A 55 -6.59 -4.39 2.53
CA VAL A 55 -7.15 -4.56 1.20
C VAL A 55 -8.39 -3.69 1.11
N GLU A 56 -8.38 -2.73 0.20
CA GLU A 56 -9.50 -1.85 -0.08
C GLU A 56 -10.54 -2.54 -0.95
N ARG A 57 -11.77 -2.01 -0.98
CA ARG A 57 -12.86 -2.57 -1.78
C ARG A 57 -12.53 -2.65 -3.29
N ASN A 58 -11.69 -1.75 -3.79
CA ASN A 58 -11.25 -1.74 -5.19
C ASN A 58 -10.12 -2.75 -5.48
N GLY A 59 -9.65 -3.50 -4.47
CA GLY A 59 -8.54 -4.45 -4.57
C GLY A 59 -7.16 -3.86 -4.33
N ASP A 60 -7.04 -2.55 -4.09
CA ASP A 60 -5.75 -1.95 -3.73
C ASP A 60 -5.29 -2.49 -2.37
N LYS A 61 -4.01 -2.86 -2.29
CA LYS A 61 -3.42 -3.49 -1.11
C LYS A 61 -2.33 -2.59 -0.52
N THR A 62 -2.43 -2.30 0.76
CA THR A 62 -1.36 -1.65 1.52
C THR A 62 -0.77 -2.62 2.53
N ILE A 63 0.55 -2.72 2.61
CA ILE A 63 1.27 -3.56 3.58
C ILE A 63 2.20 -2.66 4.37
N VAL A 64 2.11 -2.67 5.70
CA VAL A 64 3.09 -2.04 6.58
C VAL A 64 3.86 -3.16 7.25
N LEU A 65 5.14 -3.27 6.93
CA LEU A 65 6.05 -4.28 7.50
C LEU A 65 6.52 -3.82 8.88
N SER A 66 6.85 -4.77 9.73
CA SER A 66 7.35 -4.52 11.09
C SER A 66 8.64 -3.70 11.16
N ASN A 67 9.43 -3.69 10.07
CA ASN A 67 10.62 -2.85 9.92
C ASN A 67 10.33 -1.39 9.51
N GLY A 68 9.06 -0.99 9.46
CA GLY A 68 8.62 0.36 9.08
C GLY A 68 8.54 0.62 7.58
N GLN A 69 8.90 -0.35 6.72
CA GLN A 69 8.65 -0.23 5.28
C GLN A 69 7.16 -0.36 4.98
N LYS A 70 6.70 0.35 3.95
CA LYS A 70 5.32 0.28 3.50
C LYS A 70 5.26 -0.02 2.02
N GLU A 71 4.40 -0.96 1.64
CA GLU A 71 4.11 -1.31 0.25
C GLU A 71 2.69 -0.93 -0.11
N ILE A 72 2.51 -0.43 -1.32
CA ILE A 72 1.22 -0.07 -1.90
C ILE A 72 1.14 -0.75 -3.26
N HIS A 73 0.20 -1.67 -3.42
CA HIS A 73 -0.07 -2.36 -4.67
C HIS A 73 -1.42 -1.89 -5.19
N THR A 74 -1.41 -1.28 -6.37
CA THR A 74 -2.60 -0.87 -7.08
C THR A 74 -2.64 -1.56 -8.44
N ALA A 75 -3.74 -1.40 -9.17
CA ALA A 75 -3.83 -1.81 -10.56
C ALA A 75 -2.84 -1.08 -11.50
N GLN A 76 -2.27 0.06 -11.08
CA GLN A 76 -1.44 0.93 -11.93
C GLN A 76 0.05 0.90 -11.57
N PHE A 77 0.38 0.57 -10.32
CA PHE A 77 1.75 0.54 -9.85
C PHE A 77 1.91 -0.28 -8.58
N LYS A 78 3.17 -0.67 -8.31
CA LYS A 78 3.65 -1.14 -7.00
C LYS A 78 4.64 -0.13 -6.45
N ARG A 79 4.40 0.37 -5.25
CA ARG A 79 5.27 1.33 -4.57
C ARG A 79 5.77 0.75 -3.25
N ARG A 80 7.04 0.96 -2.95
CA ARG A 80 7.65 0.72 -1.63
C ARG A 80 8.21 2.02 -1.06
N GLU A 81 7.77 2.37 0.14
CA GLU A 81 8.20 3.50 0.95
C GLU A 81 9.11 2.95 2.05
N TYR A 82 10.29 3.54 2.19
CA TYR A 82 11.31 3.14 3.15
C TYR A 82 11.35 4.14 4.32
N PRO A 83 11.75 3.70 5.54
CA PRO A 83 11.85 4.57 6.70
C PRO A 83 12.82 5.75 6.54
N ASP A 84 13.80 5.63 5.66
CA ASP A 84 14.75 6.70 5.34
C ASP A 84 14.12 7.83 4.50
N GLY A 85 12.88 7.67 4.03
CA GLY A 85 12.17 8.60 3.14
C GLY A 85 12.34 8.28 1.66
N THR A 86 13.11 7.25 1.30
CA THR A 86 13.21 6.78 -0.08
C THR A 86 11.90 6.13 -0.51
N VAL A 87 11.46 6.40 -1.73
CA VAL A 87 10.25 5.83 -2.33
C VAL A 87 10.60 5.25 -3.69
N LYS A 88 10.27 3.97 -3.91
CA LYS A 88 10.42 3.29 -5.20
C LYS A 88 9.05 2.94 -5.75
N THR A 89 8.75 3.33 -6.99
CA THR A 89 7.51 3.00 -7.68
C THR A 89 7.83 2.27 -8.99
N VAL A 90 7.22 1.12 -9.21
CA VAL A 90 7.24 0.38 -10.47
C VAL A 90 5.85 0.49 -11.07
N TYR A 91 5.74 1.08 -12.25
CA TYR A 91 4.47 1.27 -12.95
C TYR A 91 4.17 0.06 -13.84
N CYS A 92 2.90 -0.14 -14.16
CA CYS A 92 2.48 -1.21 -15.08
C CYS A 92 3.08 -1.07 -16.49
N SER A 93 3.53 0.12 -16.88
CA SER A 93 4.28 0.37 -18.10
C SER A 93 5.74 -0.14 -18.07
N GLY A 94 6.20 -0.74 -16.97
CA GLY A 94 7.58 -1.18 -16.79
C GLY A 94 8.54 -0.08 -16.29
N CYS A 95 8.17 1.20 -16.41
CA CYS A 95 8.96 2.31 -15.90
C CYS A 95 9.13 2.23 -14.38
N GLN A 96 10.32 2.62 -13.90
CA GLN A 96 10.65 2.62 -12.48
C GLN A 96 11.11 3.99 -12.05
N GLU A 97 10.59 4.45 -10.92
CA GLU A 97 10.91 5.74 -10.32
C GLU A 97 11.44 5.53 -8.91
N THR A 98 12.56 6.16 -8.59
CA THR A 98 13.11 6.21 -7.23
C THR A 98 13.24 7.67 -6.81
N LYS A 99 12.49 8.08 -5.79
CA LYS A 99 12.68 9.35 -5.10
C LYS A 99 13.50 9.08 -3.84
N TYR A 100 14.64 9.74 -3.71
CA TYR A 100 15.47 9.65 -2.52
C TYR A 100 15.08 10.74 -1.53
N ALA A 101 15.32 10.49 -0.25
CA ALA A 101 15.11 11.48 0.82
C ALA A 101 15.89 12.79 0.61
N SER A 102 17.00 12.73 -0.14
CA SER A 102 17.81 13.90 -0.53
C SER A 102 17.14 14.83 -1.56
N GLY A 103 15.95 14.48 -2.07
CA GLY A 103 15.26 15.17 -3.16
C GLY A 103 15.73 14.74 -4.56
N ARG A 104 16.72 13.85 -4.65
CA ARG A 104 17.11 13.24 -5.93
C ARG A 104 15.99 12.33 -6.45
N VAL A 105 15.70 12.41 -7.73
CA VAL A 105 14.74 11.56 -8.43
C VAL A 105 15.46 10.87 -9.57
N LYS A 106 15.27 9.56 -9.68
CA LYS A 106 15.81 8.73 -10.74
C LYS A 106 14.70 7.96 -11.42
N ILE A 107 14.61 8.04 -12.75
CA ILE A 107 13.63 7.31 -13.55
C ILE A 107 14.37 6.38 -14.50
N LYS A 108 13.88 5.16 -14.60
CA LYS A 108 14.30 4.15 -15.57
C LYS A 108 13.15 3.77 -16.49
N ASP A 109 13.47 3.52 -17.74
CA ASP A 109 12.55 2.90 -18.70
C ASP A 109 12.33 1.40 -18.38
N GLU A 110 11.50 0.74 -19.19
CA GLU A 110 11.21 -0.70 -19.08
C GLU A 110 12.46 -1.57 -19.25
N ALA A 111 13.41 -1.15 -20.09
CA ALA A 111 14.67 -1.85 -20.31
C ALA A 111 15.69 -1.65 -19.17
N GLY A 112 15.39 -0.77 -18.21
CA GLY A 112 16.23 -0.46 -17.06
C GLY A 112 17.27 0.64 -17.32
N ASN A 113 17.24 1.29 -18.48
CA ASN A 113 18.09 2.43 -18.81
C ASN A 113 17.63 3.65 -18.01
N VAL A 114 18.58 4.46 -17.56
CA VAL A 114 18.28 5.68 -16.80
C VAL A 114 17.89 6.78 -17.78
N ILE A 115 16.64 7.25 -17.69
CA ILE A 115 16.11 8.34 -18.53
C ILE A 115 16.11 9.69 -17.80
N LEU A 116 16.13 9.69 -16.47
CA LEU A 116 16.23 10.90 -15.65
C LEU A 116 16.99 10.60 -14.36
N ASP A 117 17.85 11.52 -13.95
CA ASP A 117 18.60 11.43 -12.70
C ASP A 117 18.98 12.84 -12.19
N GLU A 118 18.06 13.50 -11.46
CA GLU A 118 18.19 14.92 -11.09
C GLU A 118 17.81 15.19 -9.64
N LYS A 119 18.34 16.27 -9.07
CA LYS A 119 17.97 16.75 -7.73
C LYS A 119 16.82 17.75 -7.84
N MET A 120 15.62 17.36 -7.44
CA MET A 120 14.47 18.28 -7.40
C MET A 120 14.63 19.21 -6.18
N SER A 121 14.66 20.52 -6.43
CA SER A 121 14.57 21.50 -5.35
C SER A 121 13.14 21.50 -4.77
N PRO A 122 12.95 21.75 -3.46
CA PRO A 122 11.64 21.60 -2.79
C PRO A 122 10.50 22.49 -3.33
N GLN A 123 10.78 23.40 -4.27
CA GLN A 123 9.84 24.42 -4.74
C GLN A 123 8.77 23.89 -5.71
N HIS A 124 8.89 22.65 -6.21
CA HIS A 124 7.96 22.05 -7.17
C HIS A 124 7.04 20.94 -6.60
N ALA A 125 7.09 20.69 -5.29
CA ALA A 125 6.42 19.53 -4.67
C ALA A 125 4.87 19.59 -4.69
N ALA A 126 4.26 20.76 -4.91
CA ALA A 126 2.81 20.96 -4.74
C ALA A 126 1.91 20.57 -5.94
N SER A 127 2.46 20.15 -7.08
CA SER A 127 1.66 19.92 -8.31
C SER A 127 1.65 18.48 -8.86
N HIS A 128 2.40 17.53 -8.29
CA HIS A 128 2.68 16.25 -8.98
C HIS A 128 1.87 15.05 -8.44
N GLY A 129 0.58 15.26 -8.20
CA GLY A 129 -0.41 14.21 -7.85
C GLY A 129 -1.09 13.55 -9.06
N LYS A 130 -0.71 13.91 -10.29
CA LYS A 130 -1.18 13.25 -11.51
C LYS A 130 0.03 12.71 -12.23
N CYS A 131 0.05 11.39 -12.41
CA CYS A 131 0.73 10.67 -13.48
C CYS A 131 1.51 11.60 -14.43
N GLN A 132 2.82 11.79 -14.22
CA GLN A 132 3.66 12.28 -15.31
C GLN A 132 3.93 11.10 -16.24
N LEU A 133 2.87 10.70 -16.95
CA LEU A 133 2.94 10.11 -18.28
C LEU A 133 3.13 11.22 -19.35
N GLN A 134 3.63 12.40 -18.97
CA GLN A 134 3.77 13.57 -19.86
C GLN A 134 5.22 14.01 -20.10
N ILE A 135 6.24 13.36 -19.53
CA ILE A 135 7.63 13.54 -20.00
C ILE A 135 7.93 12.53 -21.12
N PHE A 136 7.08 12.45 -22.15
CA PHE A 136 7.43 11.94 -23.50
C PHE A 136 6.41 12.45 -24.54
N ALA A 137 5.86 13.66 -24.36
CA ALA A 137 4.94 14.24 -25.34
C ALA A 137 5.28 15.69 -25.69
N LYS A 138 6.57 16.05 -25.71
CA LYS A 138 7.21 17.17 -26.44
C LYS A 138 8.68 16.76 -26.52
N THR A 139 9.22 16.37 -27.67
CA THR A 139 9.61 17.28 -28.76
C THR A 139 9.66 16.51 -30.08
N ASP A 140 8.60 16.58 -30.87
CA ASP A 140 8.74 16.73 -32.33
C ASP A 140 8.91 18.23 -32.60
N LYS A 141 9.78 18.55 -33.56
CA LYS A 141 10.27 19.88 -34.04
C LYS A 141 11.67 20.27 -33.53
N ASN A 142 12.71 19.88 -34.26
CA ASN A 142 13.14 20.59 -35.47
C ASN A 142 13.95 19.65 -36.37
#